data_AF-A0A7X8UBT9-F1
#
_entry.id   AF-A0A7X8UBT9-F1
#
_cell.length_a   1.000
_cell.length_b   1.000
_cell.length_c   1.000
_cell.angle_alpha   90.00
_cell.angle_beta   90.00
_cell.angle_gamma   90.00
#
_symmetry.space_group_name_H-M   'P 1'
#
loop_
_entity.id
_entity.type
_entity.pdbx_description
1 polymer ?
#
loop_
_entity_poly.entity_id
_entity_poly.type
_entity_poly.pdbx_seq_one_letter_code
_entity_poly.pdbx_strand_id
1 'polypeptide(L)'
;MMPWIVLLFQLASAPPPPGSAAMERSAFFAFADREYIFTVEMVKPGIPLLNFVSMAERDARLLARNVRLEVGNRKAACRLLAVEAGDFQQPMKVPALTMHPRSSFGVRLEGDFGREVELHGASIRIGDEDFQLAPLSRQEFEALVLRVNRLNLGSPDFSEDWRVLGLEPLGRRTGRRP
;
A
#
# COMPACT_ATOMS: atom_id res chain seq x y z
N MET A 1 -34.66 58.48 3.60
CA MET A 1 -34.36 57.65 2.40
C MET A 1 -33.29 56.65 2.83
N MET A 2 -33.63 55.36 2.86
CA MET A 2 -32.86 54.29 3.54
C MET A 2 -31.70 53.74 2.70
N PRO A 3 -30.66 53.16 3.34
CA PRO A 3 -29.55 52.51 2.65
C PRO A 3 -29.93 51.09 2.18
N TRP A 4 -29.38 50.68 1.04
CA TRP A 4 -29.49 49.33 0.49
C TRP A 4 -28.55 48.35 1.21
N ILE A 5 -29.11 47.21 1.62
CA ILE A 5 -28.41 46.05 2.17
C ILE A 5 -27.89 45.20 1.01
N VAL A 6 -26.60 44.85 1.07
CA VAL A 6 -25.96 43.84 0.22
C VAL A 6 -26.29 42.46 0.80
N LEU A 7 -27.03 41.63 0.06
CA LEU A 7 -27.23 40.21 0.39
C LEU A 7 -26.07 39.38 -0.19
N LEU A 8 -25.20 38.89 0.69
CA LEU A 8 -24.25 37.81 0.40
C LEU A 8 -25.04 36.49 0.29
N PHE A 9 -25.11 35.92 -0.91
CA PHE A 9 -25.51 34.52 -1.09
C PHE A 9 -24.39 33.62 -0.55
N GLN A 10 -24.57 33.14 0.69
CA GLN A 10 -23.93 31.91 1.12
C GLN A 10 -24.60 30.76 0.38
N LEU A 11 -23.92 30.21 -0.63
CA LEU A 11 -24.20 28.87 -1.12
C LEU A 11 -23.88 27.91 0.02
N ALA A 12 -24.92 27.51 0.76
CA ALA A 12 -24.84 26.41 1.69
C ALA A 12 -24.47 25.13 0.91
N SER A 13 -23.20 24.73 0.99
CA SER A 13 -22.78 23.39 0.62
C SER A 13 -23.50 22.41 1.55
N ALA A 14 -24.45 21.67 0.99
CA ALA A 14 -25.17 20.62 1.71
C ALA A 14 -24.16 19.62 2.31
N PRO A 15 -24.38 19.13 3.54
CA PRO A 15 -23.54 18.09 4.10
C PRO A 15 -23.67 16.82 3.24
N PRO A 16 -22.57 16.12 2.92
CA PRO A 16 -22.63 14.88 2.16
C PRO A 16 -23.45 13.83 2.92
N PRO A 17 -24.16 12.93 2.20
CA PRO A 17 -24.97 11.90 2.81
C PRO A 17 -24.13 11.01 3.73
N PRO A 18 -24.63 10.63 4.92
CA PRO A 18 -23.93 9.74 5.83
C PRO A 18 -23.86 8.35 5.18
N GLY A 19 -22.68 7.97 4.69
CA GLY A 19 -22.46 6.69 4.01
C GLY A 19 -21.49 6.74 2.83
N SER A 20 -21.18 7.91 2.29
CA SER A 20 -20.01 8.08 1.41
C SER A 20 -18.80 8.43 2.27
N ALA A 21 -18.19 7.43 2.93
CA ALA A 21 -16.77 7.56 3.22
C ALA A 21 -16.13 7.77 1.84
N ALA A 22 -15.73 9.00 1.52
CA ALA A 22 -14.88 9.25 0.38
C ALA A 22 -13.69 8.31 0.61
N MET A 23 -13.58 7.24 -0.17
CA MET A 23 -12.41 6.38 -0.12
C MET A 23 -11.24 7.30 -0.36
N GLU A 24 -10.46 7.56 0.68
CA GLU A 24 -9.35 8.51 0.62
C GLU A 24 -8.41 8.01 -0.47
N ARG A 25 -8.38 8.75 -1.57
CA ARG A 25 -7.48 8.48 -2.69
C ARG A 25 -6.08 8.79 -2.22
N SER A 26 -5.14 7.93 -2.59
CA SER A 26 -3.73 8.19 -2.32
C SER A 26 -2.83 7.60 -3.40
N ALA A 27 -1.67 8.20 -3.61
CA ALA A 27 -0.58 7.57 -4.34
C ALA A 27 0.18 6.55 -3.48
N PHE A 28 -0.06 6.52 -2.17
CA PHE A 28 0.70 5.76 -1.17
C PHE A 28 -0.22 4.92 -0.29
N PHE A 29 0.09 3.64 -0.20
CA PHE A 29 -0.64 2.69 0.65
C PHE A 29 0.35 1.86 1.44
N ALA A 30 -0.01 1.52 2.68
CA ALA A 30 0.80 0.61 3.47
C ALA A 30 -0.01 -0.30 4.39
N PHE A 31 0.55 -1.47 4.65
CA PHE A 31 0.16 -2.37 5.71
C PHE A 31 1.41 -2.62 6.55
N ALA A 32 1.27 -2.67 7.86
CA ALA A 32 2.37 -2.96 8.75
C ALA A 32 1.85 -3.73 9.96
N ASP A 33 2.39 -4.91 10.22
CA ASP A 33 2.25 -5.64 11.47
C ASP A 33 3.57 -6.34 11.84
N ARG A 34 3.56 -7.15 12.89
CA ARG A 34 4.76 -7.83 13.40
C ARG A 34 5.38 -8.83 12.44
N GLU A 35 4.66 -9.28 11.40
CA GLU A 35 5.15 -10.28 10.45
C GLU A 35 5.43 -9.69 9.08
N TYR A 36 4.63 -8.71 8.64
CA TYR A 36 4.75 -8.16 7.31
C TYR A 36 4.61 -6.64 7.31
N ILE A 37 5.42 -6.03 6.45
CA ILE A 37 5.20 -4.67 6.00
C ILE A 37 5.01 -4.74 4.48
N PHE A 38 3.95 -4.14 3.98
CA PHE A 38 3.71 -3.95 2.56
C PHE A 38 3.58 -2.46 2.28
N THR A 39 4.21 -1.97 1.23
CA THR A 39 4.01 -0.61 0.75
C THR A 39 3.71 -0.63 -0.73
N VAL A 40 2.73 0.18 -1.15
CA VAL A 40 2.41 0.40 -2.55
C VAL A 40 2.53 1.89 -2.84
N GLU A 41 3.28 2.23 -3.88
CA GLU A 41 3.50 3.60 -4.33
C GLU A 41 3.26 3.73 -5.84
N MET A 42 2.49 4.74 -6.25
CA MET A 42 2.39 5.15 -7.64
C MET A 42 3.54 6.08 -8.01
N VAL A 43 4.62 5.53 -8.57
CA VAL A 43 5.84 6.32 -8.90
C VAL A 43 5.70 7.12 -10.20
N LYS A 44 4.87 6.62 -11.12
CA LYS A 44 4.50 7.28 -12.38
C LYS A 44 3.06 6.90 -12.71
N PRO A 45 2.36 7.68 -13.56
CA PRO A 45 1.03 7.32 -14.03
C PRO A 45 0.96 5.87 -14.52
N GLY A 46 0.13 5.05 -13.88
CA GLY A 46 -0.07 3.64 -14.22
C GLY A 46 1.08 2.69 -13.82
N ILE A 47 2.09 3.15 -13.07
CA ILE A 47 3.24 2.34 -12.65
C ILE A 47 3.26 2.25 -11.11
N PRO A 48 2.68 1.19 -10.53
CA PRO A 48 2.79 0.92 -9.10
C PRO A 48 4.08 0.16 -8.78
N LEU A 49 4.73 0.54 -7.69
CA LEU A 49 5.74 -0.26 -7.01
C LEU A 49 5.12 -0.89 -5.77
N LEU A 50 5.42 -2.16 -5.55
CA LEU A 50 5.14 -2.88 -4.31
C LEU A 50 6.47 -3.21 -3.65
N ASN A 51 6.64 -2.79 -2.40
CA ASN A 51 7.71 -3.30 -1.55
C ASN A 51 7.12 -4.16 -0.44
N PHE A 52 7.89 -5.13 0.00
CA PHE A 52 7.58 -5.87 1.21
C PHE A 52 8.80 -6.03 2.10
N VAL A 53 8.53 -6.15 3.39
CA VAL A 53 9.44 -6.69 4.40
C VAL A 53 8.72 -7.88 5.03
N SER A 54 9.34 -9.05 4.98
CA SER A 54 8.87 -10.26 5.61
C SER A 54 9.69 -10.56 6.84
N MET A 55 9.01 -10.63 7.97
CA MET A 55 9.55 -10.97 9.29
C MET A 55 8.95 -12.29 9.81
N ALA A 56 8.09 -12.92 9.02
CA ALA A 56 7.57 -14.23 9.29
C ALA A 56 8.70 -15.27 9.39
N GLU A 57 8.44 -16.34 10.15
CA GLU A 57 9.39 -17.44 10.34
C GLU A 57 9.41 -18.44 9.17
N ARG A 58 8.46 -18.31 8.23
CA ARG A 58 8.27 -19.26 7.13
C ARG A 58 8.23 -18.53 5.80
N ASP A 59 8.61 -19.26 4.76
CA ASP A 59 8.42 -18.82 3.38
C ASP A 59 6.93 -18.59 3.11
N ALA A 60 6.64 -17.49 2.41
CA ALA A 60 5.31 -17.15 1.93
C ALA A 60 5.34 -16.94 0.43
N ARG A 61 4.29 -17.36 -0.27
CA ARG A 61 4.21 -17.20 -1.73
C ARG A 61 3.31 -16.04 -2.10
N LEU A 62 3.89 -15.02 -2.72
CA LEU A 62 3.17 -13.89 -3.29
C LEU A 62 2.86 -14.18 -4.76
N LEU A 63 1.58 -14.32 -5.10
CA LEU A 63 1.14 -14.46 -6.50
C LEU A 63 0.77 -13.09 -7.05
N ALA A 64 1.15 -12.77 -8.28
CA ALA A 64 0.81 -11.49 -8.91
C ALA A 64 -0.70 -11.22 -8.85
N ARG A 65 -1.51 -12.20 -9.24
CA ARG A 65 -2.99 -12.12 -9.22
C ARG A 65 -3.63 -11.83 -7.86
N ASN A 66 -2.87 -12.03 -6.78
CA ASN A 66 -3.32 -11.78 -5.42
C ASN A 66 -3.05 -10.33 -4.97
N VAL A 67 -2.31 -9.56 -5.75
CA VAL A 67 -2.16 -8.11 -5.55
C VAL A 67 -3.24 -7.41 -6.36
N ARG A 68 -4.11 -6.67 -5.69
CA ARG A 68 -5.26 -5.99 -6.30
C ARG A 68 -5.27 -4.52 -5.91
N LEU A 69 -5.37 -3.66 -6.92
CA LEU A 69 -5.45 -2.21 -6.76
C LEU A 69 -6.86 -1.75 -7.16
N GLU A 70 -7.43 -0.84 -6.38
CA GLU A 70 -8.69 -0.19 -6.71
C GLU A 70 -8.40 1.09 -7.47
N VAL A 71 -8.70 1.08 -8.78
CA VAL A 71 -8.35 2.09 -9.76
C VAL A 71 -9.65 2.71 -10.26
N GLY A 72 -9.95 3.95 -9.84
CA GLY A 72 -11.26 4.55 -10.05
C GLY A 72 -12.38 3.66 -9.47
N ASN A 73 -13.32 3.25 -10.32
CA ASN A 73 -14.48 2.42 -9.91
C ASN A 73 -14.28 0.91 -10.12
N ARG A 74 -13.06 0.44 -10.38
CA ARG A 74 -12.78 -0.98 -10.66
C ARG A 74 -11.63 -1.52 -9.83
N LYS A 75 -11.67 -2.84 -9.58
CA LYS A 75 -10.54 -3.59 -9.01
C LYS A 75 -9.71 -4.19 -10.12
N ALA A 76 -8.43 -3.84 -10.19
CA ALA A 76 -7.46 -4.35 -11.14
C ALA A 76 -6.51 -5.31 -10.44
N ALA A 77 -6.43 -6.56 -10.92
CA ALA A 77 -5.44 -7.52 -10.44
C ALA A 77 -4.11 -7.31 -11.17
N CYS A 78 -3.01 -7.44 -10.44
CA CYS A 78 -1.69 -7.54 -11.02
C CYS A 78 -1.55 -8.86 -11.80
N ARG A 79 -0.96 -8.82 -12.98
CA ARG A 79 -0.73 -9.98 -13.84
C ARG A 79 0.67 -10.54 -13.66
N LEU A 80 1.67 -9.66 -13.57
CA LEU A 80 3.08 -10.03 -13.47
C LEU A 80 3.80 -9.09 -12.50
N LEU A 81 4.82 -9.62 -11.83
CA LEU A 81 5.76 -8.88 -11.02
C LEU A 81 7.01 -8.67 -11.87
N ALA A 82 7.40 -7.41 -12.08
CA ALA A 82 8.62 -7.05 -12.78
C ALA A 82 9.73 -6.80 -11.75
N VAL A 83 10.76 -7.64 -11.83
CA VAL A 83 11.91 -7.67 -10.93
C VAL A 83 13.12 -7.06 -11.64
N GLU A 84 13.67 -6.02 -11.03
CA GLU A 84 14.90 -5.36 -11.49
C GLU A 84 16.11 -6.23 -11.08
N ALA A 85 16.71 -6.93 -12.05
CA ALA A 85 17.84 -7.86 -11.81
C ALA A 85 19.15 -7.35 -12.44
N GLY A 86 19.52 -6.11 -12.12
CA GLY A 86 20.80 -5.49 -12.52
C GLY A 86 20.80 -4.77 -13.86
N ASP A 87 20.05 -5.25 -14.87
CA ASP A 87 19.79 -4.49 -16.10
C ASP A 87 18.36 -3.90 -16.08
N PHE A 88 18.29 -2.59 -15.85
CA PHE A 88 17.04 -1.83 -15.77
C PHE A 88 16.25 -1.81 -17.09
N GLN A 89 16.87 -2.16 -18.22
CA GLN A 89 16.20 -2.20 -19.52
C GLN A 89 15.38 -3.49 -19.71
N GLN A 90 15.70 -4.57 -18.99
CA GLN A 90 15.05 -5.87 -19.16
C GLN A 90 14.70 -6.50 -17.80
N PRO A 91 13.69 -5.94 -17.10
CA PRO A 91 13.23 -6.53 -15.86
C PRO A 91 12.68 -7.94 -16.09
N MET A 92 13.05 -8.87 -15.22
CA MET A 92 12.52 -10.22 -15.23
C MET A 92 11.04 -10.18 -14.82
N LYS A 93 10.15 -10.70 -15.66
CA LYS A 93 8.71 -10.74 -15.38
C LYS A 93 8.31 -12.12 -14.87
N VAL A 94 7.76 -12.19 -13.67
CA VAL A 94 7.37 -13.44 -13.02
C VAL A 94 5.92 -13.41 -12.53
N PRO A 95 5.18 -14.53 -12.55
CA PRO A 95 3.81 -14.58 -12.04
C PRO A 95 3.74 -14.70 -10.52
N ALA A 96 4.86 -15.00 -9.86
CA ALA A 96 4.93 -15.22 -8.42
C ALA A 96 6.34 -14.99 -7.88
N LEU A 97 6.42 -14.64 -6.60
CA LEU A 97 7.64 -14.57 -5.81
C LEU A 97 7.49 -15.38 -4.52
N THR A 98 8.61 -15.91 -4.04
CA THR A 98 8.72 -16.44 -2.68
C THR A 98 9.31 -15.35 -1.81
N MET A 99 8.59 -15.00 -0.74
CA MET A 99 9.06 -14.11 0.31
C MET A 99 9.69 -14.97 1.39
N HIS A 100 10.99 -14.83 1.55
CA HIS A 100 11.73 -15.57 2.56
C HIS A 100 11.57 -14.92 3.95
N PRO A 101 11.78 -15.68 5.03
CA PRO A 101 11.95 -15.12 6.35
C PRO A 101 13.01 -14.03 6.36
N ARG A 102 12.74 -12.95 7.09
CA ARG A 102 13.70 -11.86 7.33
C ARG A 102 14.27 -11.27 6.03
N SER A 103 13.40 -11.05 5.05
CA SER A 103 13.77 -10.54 3.74
C SER A 103 13.02 -9.25 3.41
N SER A 104 13.62 -8.43 2.55
CA SER A 104 12.96 -7.26 1.96
C SER A 104 13.17 -7.28 0.46
N PHE A 105 12.14 -6.86 -0.28
CA PHE A 105 12.21 -6.83 -1.74
C PHE A 105 11.23 -5.82 -2.31
N GLY A 106 11.58 -5.25 -3.47
CA GLY A 106 10.75 -4.32 -4.23
C GLY A 106 10.50 -4.84 -5.64
N VAL A 107 9.27 -4.68 -6.12
CA VAL A 107 8.87 -5.05 -7.48
C VAL A 107 7.96 -4.02 -8.11
N ARG A 108 8.05 -3.89 -9.43
CA ARG A 108 7.06 -3.16 -10.20
C ARG A 108 5.88 -4.08 -10.51
N LEU A 109 4.66 -3.57 -10.36
CA LEU A 109 3.45 -4.31 -10.67
C LEU A 109 3.06 -4.08 -12.13
N GLU A 110 2.73 -5.15 -12.86
CA GLU A 110 2.27 -5.08 -14.24
C GLU A 110 0.82 -5.55 -14.32
N GLY A 111 -0.07 -4.71 -14.84
CA GLY A 111 -1.49 -4.99 -14.95
C GLY A 111 -2.23 -3.87 -15.66
N ASP A 112 -3.54 -4.02 -15.81
CA ASP A 112 -4.37 -2.98 -16.43
C ASP A 112 -4.65 -1.89 -15.40
N PHE A 113 -3.66 -1.05 -15.06
CA PHE A 113 -3.82 0.04 -14.07
C PHE A 113 -4.17 1.39 -14.71
N GLY A 114 -4.17 1.49 -16.04
CA GLY A 114 -4.50 2.73 -16.76
C GLY A 114 -3.39 3.77 -16.63
N ARG A 115 -3.76 5.04 -16.46
CA ARG A 115 -2.84 6.18 -16.27
C ARG A 115 -3.08 6.89 -14.94
N GLU A 116 -3.68 6.20 -13.98
CA GLU A 116 -3.96 6.78 -12.68
C GLU A 116 -2.66 7.12 -11.93
N VAL A 117 -2.71 8.20 -11.17
CA VAL A 117 -1.64 8.62 -10.26
C VAL A 117 -1.97 8.34 -8.80
N GLU A 118 -3.25 8.09 -8.50
CA GLU A 118 -3.76 7.74 -7.18
C GLU A 118 -4.68 6.53 -7.28
N LEU A 119 -4.74 5.77 -6.20
CA LEU A 119 -5.57 4.60 -6.03
C LEU A 119 -6.63 4.88 -4.97
N HIS A 120 -7.75 4.18 -5.08
CA HIS A 120 -8.79 4.17 -4.05
C HIS A 120 -8.51 3.12 -2.96
N GLY A 121 -7.65 2.15 -3.24
CA GLY A 121 -7.37 1.06 -2.32
C GLY A 121 -6.29 0.11 -2.86
N ALA A 122 -5.66 -0.63 -1.96
CA ALA A 122 -4.73 -1.69 -2.29
C ALA A 122 -4.94 -2.87 -1.34
N SER A 123 -4.88 -4.09 -1.89
CA SER A 123 -4.98 -5.32 -1.12
C SER A 123 -4.05 -6.40 -1.65
N ILE A 124 -3.56 -7.23 -0.74
CA ILE A 124 -2.64 -8.32 -1.02
C ILE A 124 -3.17 -9.57 -0.34
N ARG A 125 -3.11 -10.71 -1.02
CA ARG A 125 -3.44 -12.02 -0.44
C ARG A 125 -2.24 -12.95 -0.42
N ILE A 126 -1.98 -13.55 0.73
CA ILE A 126 -0.92 -14.54 0.95
C ILE A 126 -1.56 -15.75 1.63
N GLY A 127 -1.54 -16.91 0.96
CA GLY A 127 -2.28 -18.08 1.42
C GLY A 127 -3.77 -17.74 1.62
N ASP A 128 -4.26 -17.97 2.84
CA ASP A 128 -5.64 -17.69 3.27
C ASP A 128 -5.80 -16.35 4.00
N GLU A 129 -4.77 -15.49 3.94
CA GLU A 129 -4.75 -14.20 4.62
C GLU A 129 -4.88 -13.06 3.61
N ASP A 130 -5.80 -12.15 3.91
CA ASP A 130 -6.08 -10.94 3.15
C ASP A 130 -5.59 -9.71 3.95
N PHE A 131 -4.75 -8.92 3.29
CA PHE A 131 -4.15 -7.70 3.81
C PHE A 131 -4.74 -6.51 3.06
N GLN A 132 -5.51 -5.67 3.76
CA GLN A 132 -5.98 -4.38 3.26
C GLN A 132 -5.01 -3.29 3.71
N LEU A 133 -4.42 -2.58 2.75
CA LEU A 133 -3.48 -1.50 3.03
C LEU A 133 -4.26 -0.21 3.32
N ALA A 134 -3.79 0.57 4.29
CA ALA A 134 -4.32 1.88 4.59
C ALA A 134 -3.75 2.93 3.60
N PRO A 135 -4.55 3.90 3.13
CA PRO A 135 -4.03 5.05 2.41
C PRO A 135 -3.17 5.90 3.36
N LEU A 136 -2.11 6.49 2.84
CA LEU A 136 -1.23 7.40 3.57
C LEU A 136 -1.01 8.69 2.78
N SER A 137 -0.80 9.80 3.45
CA SER A 137 -0.17 10.97 2.82
C SER A 137 1.30 10.67 2.47
N ARG A 138 1.88 11.48 1.58
CA ARG A 138 3.32 11.39 1.25
C ARG A 138 4.20 11.48 2.50
N GLN A 139 3.89 12.40 3.42
CA GLN A 139 4.69 12.65 4.62
C GLN A 139 4.67 11.44 5.56
N GLU A 140 3.49 10.83 5.75
CA GLU A 140 3.34 9.60 6.56
C GLU A 140 4.07 8.42 5.92
N PHE A 141 3.99 8.30 4.59
CA PHE A 141 4.68 7.26 3.84
C PHE A 141 6.20 7.40 3.95
N GLU A 142 6.74 8.60 3.74
CA GLU A 142 8.18 8.87 3.89
C GLU A 142 8.66 8.60 5.33
N ALA A 143 7.88 9.02 6.34
CA ALA A 143 8.18 8.73 7.74
C ALA A 143 8.13 7.23 8.06
N LEU A 144 7.22 6.47 7.45
CA LEU A 144 7.20 5.01 7.55
C LEU A 144 8.44 4.39 6.90
N VAL A 145 8.75 4.76 5.66
CA VAL A 145 9.92 4.26 4.91
C VAL A 145 11.22 4.52 5.68
N LEU A 146 11.39 5.71 6.27
CA LEU A 146 12.55 6.03 7.11
C LEU A 146 12.69 5.12 8.33
N ARG A 147 11.58 4.70 8.96
CA ARG A 147 11.59 3.74 10.07
C ARG A 147 11.89 2.33 9.57
N VAL A 148 11.24 1.90 8.49
CA VAL A 148 11.42 0.58 7.88
C VAL A 148 12.87 0.35 7.42
N ASN A 149 13.52 1.36 6.84
CA ASN A 149 14.90 1.28 6.41
C ASN A 149 15.91 1.13 7.57
N ARG A 150 15.49 1.34 8.81
CA ARG A 150 16.31 1.12 10.01
C ARG A 150 16.11 -0.27 10.61
N LEU A 151 15.19 -1.09 10.07
CA LEU A 151 14.97 -2.45 10.55
C LEU A 151 16.22 -3.30 10.29
N ASN A 152 16.71 -3.94 11.33
CA ASN A 152 17.78 -4.91 11.20
C ASN A 152 17.17 -6.30 11.00
N LEU A 153 17.08 -6.74 9.74
CA LEU A 153 16.55 -8.07 9.42
C LEU A 153 17.39 -9.22 10.00
N GLY A 154 18.65 -8.94 10.39
CA GLY A 154 19.52 -9.89 11.08
C GLY A 154 19.30 -9.96 12.59
N SER A 155 18.45 -9.10 13.18
CA SER A 155 18.23 -9.06 14.62
C SER A 155 17.62 -10.38 15.14
N PRO A 156 18.08 -10.91 16.29
CA PRO A 156 17.46 -12.07 16.91
C PRO A 156 16.07 -11.74 17.48
N ASP A 157 15.82 -10.49 17.90
CA ASP A 157 14.54 -10.02 18.45
C ASP A 157 13.99 -8.87 17.62
N PHE A 158 13.25 -9.22 16.57
CA PHE A 158 12.57 -8.24 15.74
C PHE A 158 11.45 -7.49 16.48
N SER A 159 10.81 -8.12 17.47
CA SER A 159 9.75 -7.46 18.22
C SER A 159 10.29 -6.27 19.00
N GLU A 160 11.54 -6.36 19.47
CA GLU A 160 12.23 -5.23 20.08
C GLU A 160 12.52 -4.13 19.06
N ASP A 161 13.09 -4.46 17.88
CA ASP A 161 13.36 -3.48 16.82
C ASP A 161 12.09 -2.74 16.38
N TRP A 162 10.99 -3.48 16.18
CA TRP A 162 9.67 -2.94 15.87
C TRP A 162 9.23 -1.90 16.90
N ARG A 163 9.37 -2.23 18.19
CA ARG A 163 9.00 -1.37 19.31
C ARG A 163 9.91 -0.14 19.41
N VAL A 164 11.23 -0.32 19.28
CA VAL A 164 12.22 0.76 19.36
C VAL A 164 12.04 1.76 18.23
N LEU A 165 11.69 1.28 17.03
CA LEU A 165 11.44 2.11 15.86
C LEU A 165 10.06 2.78 15.87
N GLY A 166 9.22 2.50 16.88
CA GLY A 166 7.88 3.07 16.99
C GLY A 166 7.03 2.77 15.77
N LEU A 167 7.11 1.53 15.27
CA LEU A 167 6.22 1.07 14.22
C LEU A 167 4.88 0.71 14.85
N GLU A 168 3.82 1.31 14.31
CA GLU A 168 2.45 1.06 14.76
C GLU A 168 1.75 0.16 13.74
N PRO A 169 0.84 -0.74 14.18
CA PRO A 169 0.04 -1.53 13.26
C PRO A 169 -0.75 -0.63 12.31
N LEU A 170 -0.69 -0.95 11.01
CA LEU A 170 -1.34 -0.18 9.94
C LEU A 170 -2.05 -1.11 8.97
N GLY A 171 -3.22 -0.67 8.49
CA GLY A 171 -4.06 -1.48 7.61
C GLY A 171 -4.86 -2.54 8.39
N ARG A 172 -5.38 -3.53 7.68
CA ARG A 172 -6.19 -4.61 8.27
C ARG A 172 -5.76 -5.96 7.71
N ARG A 173 -5.59 -6.92 8.61
CA ARG A 173 -5.36 -8.33 8.27
C ARG A 173 -6.59 -9.12 8.64
N THR A 174 -7.09 -9.92 7.71
CA THR A 174 -8.22 -10.81 7.90
C THR A 174 -7.86 -12.19 7.36
N GLY A 175 -8.27 -13.24 8.04
CA GLY A 175 -7.87 -14.60 7.72
C GLY A 175 -7.60 -15.38 9.00
N ARG A 176 -7.54 -16.71 8.89
CA ARG A 176 -7.45 -17.56 10.06
C ARG A 176 -6.00 -17.63 10.53
N ARG A 177 -5.66 -16.92 11.61
CA ARG A 177 -4.62 -17.41 12.52
C ARG A 177 -5.25 -18.55 13.32
N PRO A 178 -4.74 -19.79 13.24
CA PRO A 178 -5.09 -20.83 14.20
C PRO A 178 -4.70 -20.43 15.63
#